data_AF-A0A3A6W8M2-F1
#
_entry.id   AF-A0A3A6W8M2-F1
#
_cell.length_a   1.000
_cell.length_b   1.000
_cell.length_c   1.000
_cell.angle_alpha   90.00
_cell.angle_beta   90.00
_cell.angle_gamma   90.00
#
_symmetry.space_group_name_H-M   'P 1'
#
loop_
_entity.id
_entity.type
_entity.pdbx_description
1 polymer ?
#
loop_
_entity_poly.entity_id
_entity_poly.type
_entity_poly.pdbx_seq_one_letter_code
_entity_poly.pdbx_strand_id
1 'polypeptide(L)'
;MTSVRAIAKELHERGHYLDELYQITIAYATSLHVRYCAVDAKCEAIEDYYKTELDLSKYSWEEDDEWIRLDDERSDIEDELDILFNTVIGFEHNCNPFKK
;
A
#
# COMPACT_ATOMS: atom_id res chain seq x y z
N MET A 1 -2.06 -5.52 3.23
CA MET A 1 -1.33 -4.75 2.20
C MET A 1 -0.70 -5.59 1.07
N THR A 2 -1.17 -5.40 -0.17
CA THR A 2 -0.44 -5.82 -1.38
C THR A 2 0.85 -5.02 -1.61
N SER A 3 1.92 -5.69 -2.05
CA SER A 3 3.20 -5.03 -2.38
C SER A 3 3.28 -4.56 -3.85
N VAL A 4 4.04 -3.47 -4.08
CA VAL A 4 4.42 -3.01 -5.44
C VAL A 4 5.02 -4.15 -6.27
N ARG A 5 5.80 -5.03 -5.65
CA ARG A 5 6.41 -6.20 -6.31
C ARG A 5 5.37 -7.22 -6.78
N ALA A 6 4.30 -7.45 -6.02
CA ALA A 6 3.22 -8.34 -6.42
C ALA A 6 2.48 -7.78 -7.64
N ILE A 7 2.18 -6.47 -7.65
CA ILE A 7 1.58 -5.77 -8.79
C ILE A 7 2.48 -5.86 -10.04
N ALA A 8 3.78 -5.60 -9.89
CA ALA A 8 4.75 -5.71 -10.99
C ALA A 8 4.80 -7.11 -11.60
N LYS A 9 4.73 -8.15 -10.75
CA LYS A 9 4.71 -9.54 -11.19
C LYS A 9 3.48 -9.84 -12.03
N GLU A 10 2.28 -9.50 -11.56
CA GLU A 10 1.05 -9.78 -12.30
C GLU A 10 1.00 -9.05 -13.65
N LEU A 11 1.42 -7.77 -13.69
CA LEU A 11 1.54 -7.01 -14.94
C LEU A 11 2.50 -7.70 -15.93
N HIS A 12 3.62 -8.21 -15.42
CA HIS A 12 4.60 -8.93 -16.24
C HIS A 12 4.03 -10.21 -16.83
N GLU A 13 3.35 -11.02 -16.00
CA GLU A 13 2.74 -12.27 -16.43
C GLU A 13 1.57 -12.06 -17.42
N ARG A 14 0.96 -10.87 -17.44
CA ARG A 14 -0.08 -10.46 -18.40
C ARG A 14 0.44 -9.76 -19.65
N GLY A 15 1.75 -9.58 -19.78
CA GLY A 15 2.38 -9.02 -20.98
C GLY A 15 2.46 -7.49 -21.01
N HIS A 16 2.18 -6.79 -19.90
CA HIS A 16 2.20 -5.33 -19.82
C HIS A 16 3.59 -4.75 -19.48
N TYR A 17 4.63 -5.57 -19.29
CA TYR A 17 5.93 -5.15 -18.73
C TYR A 17 6.75 -4.10 -19.51
N LEU A 18 6.32 -3.69 -20.70
CA LEU A 18 6.99 -2.66 -21.52
C LEU A 18 6.06 -1.52 -21.93
N ASP A 19 4.80 -1.52 -21.50
CA ASP A 19 3.84 -0.50 -21.89
C ASP A 19 3.72 0.64 -20.86
N GLU A 20 3.06 1.71 -21.29
CA GLU A 20 2.79 2.87 -20.44
C GLU A 20 1.93 2.50 -19.22
N LEU A 21 1.08 1.48 -19.33
CA LEU A 21 0.27 0.98 -18.24
C LEU A 21 1.15 0.44 -17.11
N TYR A 22 2.18 -0.34 -17.42
CA TYR A 22 3.14 -0.78 -16.41
C TYR A 22 3.84 0.40 -15.72
N GLN A 23 4.32 1.38 -16.49
CA GLN A 23 5.03 2.52 -15.91
C GLN A 23 4.13 3.33 -14.97
N ILE A 24 2.91 3.64 -15.40
CA ILE A 24 1.95 4.44 -14.62
C ILE A 24 1.49 3.66 -13.39
N THR A 25 1.15 2.38 -13.53
CA THR A 25 0.71 1.54 -12.40
C THR A 25 1.80 1.37 -11.35
N ILE A 26 3.06 1.14 -11.77
CA ILE A 26 4.17 1.02 -10.82
C ILE A 26 4.51 2.36 -10.16
N ALA A 27 4.47 3.46 -10.90
CA ALA A 27 4.67 4.79 -10.32
C ALA A 27 3.60 5.09 -9.25
N TYR A 28 2.34 4.79 -9.55
CA TYR A 28 1.24 4.98 -8.61
C TYR A 28 1.37 4.08 -7.37
N ALA A 29 1.55 2.77 -7.56
CA ALA A 29 1.76 1.83 -6.45
C ALA A 29 2.96 2.22 -5.57
N THR A 30 4.03 2.72 -6.18
CA THR A 30 5.21 3.22 -5.44
C THR A 30 4.87 4.48 -4.65
N SER A 31 4.09 5.40 -5.21
CA SER A 31 3.66 6.61 -4.48
C SER A 31 2.80 6.28 -3.27
N LEU A 32 1.88 5.31 -3.39
CA LEU A 32 1.08 4.79 -2.28
C LEU A 32 1.96 4.18 -1.19
N HIS A 33 2.91 3.32 -1.59
CA HIS A 33 3.85 2.71 -0.65
C HIS A 33 4.71 3.75 0.10
N VAL A 34 5.23 4.77 -0.60
CA VAL A 34 6.00 5.86 0.04
C VAL A 34 5.13 6.62 1.03
N ARG A 35 3.87 6.91 0.68
CA ARG A 35 2.92 7.56 1.58
C ARG A 35 2.64 6.69 2.81
N TYR A 36 2.42 5.39 2.61
CA TYR A 36 2.24 4.43 3.70
C TYR A 36 3.42 4.49 4.68
N CYS A 37 4.65 4.35 4.20
CA CYS A 37 5.84 4.41 5.06
C CYS A 37 5.97 5.73 5.82
N ALA A 38 5.56 6.85 5.22
CA ALA A 38 5.59 8.15 5.87
C ALA A 38 4.52 8.29 6.97
N VAL A 39 3.34 7.70 6.77
CA VAL A 39 2.26 7.65 7.77
C VAL A 39 2.63 6.70 8.90
N ASP A 40 3.14 5.52 8.57
CA ASP A 40 3.56 4.48 9.51
C ASP A 40 4.65 5.00 10.47
N ALA A 41 5.66 5.68 9.96
CA ALA A 41 6.69 6.31 10.79
C ALA A 41 6.13 7.38 11.76
N LYS A 42 5.02 8.05 11.41
CA LYS A 42 4.35 8.98 12.34
C LYS A 42 3.56 8.24 13.42
N CYS A 43 2.87 7.15 13.07
CA CYS A 43 2.20 6.28 14.03
C CYS A 43 3.21 5.71 15.04
N GLU A 44 4.35 5.20 14.54
CA GLU A 44 5.44 4.68 15.38
C GLU A 44 5.98 5.75 16.34
N ALA A 45 6.13 7.00 15.88
CA ALA A 45 6.59 8.10 16.74
C ALA A 45 5.59 8.45 17.85
N ILE A 46 4.28 8.39 17.57
CA ILE A 46 3.25 8.60 18.60
C ILE A 46 3.26 7.43 19.59
N GLU A 47 3.29 6.20 19.09
CA GLU A 47 3.34 4.99 19.92
C GLU A 47 4.58 5.00 20.84
N ASP A 48 5.75 5.38 20.32
CA ASP A 48 6.97 5.51 21.11
C ASP A 48 6.82 6.57 22.20
N TYR A 49 6.29 7.75 21.89
CA TYR A 49 6.02 8.80 22.89
C TYR A 49 5.13 8.30 24.03
N TYR A 50 4.05 7.57 23.72
CA TYR A 50 3.18 7.00 24.76
C TYR A 50 3.92 5.96 25.62
N LYS A 51 4.76 5.12 25.00
CA LYS A 51 5.54 4.11 25.72
C LYS A 51 6.63 4.70 26.60
N THR A 52 7.22 5.83 26.22
CA THR A 52 8.34 6.44 26.94
C THR A 52 7.89 7.46 27.98
N GLU A 53 6.88 8.28 27.67
CA GLU A 53 6.51 9.44 28.49
C GLU A 53 5.24 9.24 29.32
N LEU A 54 4.38 8.26 28.98
CA LEU A 54 3.06 8.10 29.59
C LEU A 54 2.87 6.79 30.37
N ASP A 55 1.95 6.84 31.33
CA ASP A 55 1.49 5.68 32.09
C ASP A 55 0.47 4.90 31.24
N LEU A 56 0.93 3.83 30.58
CA LEU A 56 0.11 2.98 29.72
C LEU A 56 -1.05 2.26 30.43
N SER A 57 -1.11 2.28 31.77
CA SER A 57 -2.29 1.79 32.50
C SER A 57 -3.46 2.78 32.47
N LYS A 58 -3.22 4.03 32.05
CA LYS A 58 -4.19 5.13 32.03
C LYS A 58 -4.40 5.73 30.65
N TYR A 59 -3.38 5.69 29.79
CA TYR A 59 -3.39 6.32 28.48
C TYR A 59 -2.97 5.31 27.42
N SER A 60 -3.70 5.28 26.31
CA SER A 60 -3.36 4.45 25.15
C SER A 60 -3.17 5.33 23.92
N TRP A 61 -2.13 5.07 23.13
CA TRP A 61 -1.96 5.75 21.83
C TRP A 61 -3.07 5.35 20.86
N GLU A 62 -3.71 4.20 21.06
CA GLU A 62 -4.85 3.75 20.24
C GLU A 62 -6.10 4.64 20.44
N GLU A 63 -6.14 5.43 21.52
CA GLU A 63 -7.17 6.42 21.79
C GLU A 63 -6.77 7.84 21.35
N ASP A 64 -5.56 8.02 20.80
CA ASP A 64 -5.06 9.30 20.33
C ASP A 64 -5.70 9.67 18.97
N ASP A 65 -6.37 10.82 18.91
CA ASP A 65 -7.08 11.28 17.71
C ASP A 65 -6.16 11.36 16.46
N GLU A 66 -4.90 11.74 16.64
CA GLU A 66 -3.95 11.81 15.54
C GLU A 66 -3.49 10.42 15.11
N TRP A 67 -3.25 9.52 16.07
CA TRP A 67 -2.91 8.13 15.76
C TRP A 67 -4.05 7.44 15.01
N ILE A 68 -5.30 7.59 15.48
CA ILE A 68 -6.49 7.04 14.83
C ILE A 68 -6.61 7.54 13.39
N ARG A 69 -6.47 8.85 13.18
CA ARG A 69 -6.54 9.43 11.83
C ARG A 69 -5.46 8.88 10.90
N LEU A 70 -4.23 8.70 11.41
CA LEU A 70 -3.14 8.14 10.63
C LEU A 70 -3.36 6.63 10.37
N ASP A 71 -3.96 5.91 11.30
CA ASP A 71 -4.33 4.50 11.14
C ASP A 71 -5.41 4.30 10.07
N ASP A 72 -6.43 5.18 10.05
CA ASP A 72 -7.42 5.25 8.98
C ASP A 72 -6.74 5.52 7.63
N GLU A 73 -5.79 6.46 7.56
CA GLU A 73 -5.05 6.76 6.33
C GLU A 73 -4.19 5.57 5.87
N ARG A 74 -3.59 4.80 6.79
CA ARG A 74 -2.89 3.53 6.43
C ARG A 74 -3.87 2.56 5.81
N SER A 75 -5.02 2.34 6.44
CA SER A 75 -6.06 1.43 5.97
C SER A 75 -6.55 1.80 4.57
N ASP A 76 -6.83 3.09 4.32
CA ASP A 76 -7.21 3.59 2.99
C ASP A 76 -6.15 3.30 1.92
N ILE A 77 -4.86 3.41 2.26
CA ILE A 77 -3.76 3.09 1.34
C ILE A 77 -3.66 1.59 1.08
N GLU A 78 -3.85 0.75 2.10
CA GLU A 78 -3.86 -0.70 1.94
C GLU A 78 -5.00 -1.15 1.02
N ASP A 79 -6.20 -0.61 1.22
CA ASP A 79 -7.36 -0.87 0.39
C ASP A 79 -7.13 -0.46 -1.06
N GLU A 80 -6.55 0.73 -1.29
CA GLU A 80 -6.23 1.21 -2.64
C GLU A 80 -5.18 0.32 -3.34
N LEU A 81 -4.15 -0.15 -2.62
CA LEU A 81 -3.17 -1.10 -3.16
C LEU A 81 -3.81 -2.44 -3.53
N ASP A 82 -4.75 -2.92 -2.71
CA ASP A 82 -5.49 -4.16 -2.97
C ASP A 82 -6.46 -4.00 -4.15
N ILE A 83 -7.14 -2.86 -4.28
CA ILE A 83 -7.98 -2.52 -5.46
C ILE A 83 -7.13 -2.49 -6.73
N LEU A 84 -5.97 -1.84 -6.69
CA LEU A 84 -5.03 -1.77 -7.81
C LEU A 84 -4.56 -3.16 -8.23
N PHE A 85 -4.22 -4.00 -7.27
CA PHE A 85 -3.81 -5.38 -7.52
C PHE A 85 -4.93 -6.23 -8.13
N ASN A 86 -6.15 -6.15 -7.57
CA ASN A 86 -7.31 -6.86 -8.10
C ASN A 86 -7.65 -6.42 -9.53
N THR A 87 -7.46 -5.13 -9.83
CA THR A 87 -7.61 -4.58 -11.19
C THR A 87 -6.61 -5.22 -12.15
N VAL A 88 -5.33 -5.30 -11.76
CA VAL A 88 -4.28 -5.95 -12.57
C VAL A 88 -4.55 -7.44 -12.76
N ILE A 89 -4.98 -8.16 -11.72
CA ILE A 89 -5.35 -9.57 -11.83
C ILE A 89 -6.50 -9.77 -12.83
N GLY A 90 -7.43 -8.82 -12.89
CA GLY A 90 -8.55 -8.80 -13.82
C GLY A 90 -8.17 -8.66 -15.29
N PHE A 91 -6.94 -8.24 -15.63
CA PHE A 91 -6.50 -8.23 -17.02
C PHE A 91 -6.35 -9.65 -17.56
N GLU A 92 -6.66 -9.84 -18.85
CA GLU A 92 -6.58 -11.14 -19.50
C GLU A 92 -5.16 -11.71 -19.41
N HIS A 93 -5.04 -12.89 -18.81
CA HIS A 93 -3.77 -13.58 -18.65
C HIS A 93 -3.24 -14.19 -19.96
N ASN A 94 -4.05 -14.18 -21.03
CA ASN A 94 -3.78 -14.85 -22.31
C ASN A 94 -3.37 -13.88 -23.43
N CYS A 95 -2.58 -12.86 -23.14
CA CYS A 95 -1.87 -12.10 -24.17
C CYS A 95 -0.62 -12.86 -24.65
N ASN A 96 -0.80 -14.04 -25.26
CA ASN A 96 0.26 -14.64 -26.08
C ASN A 96 -0.01 -14.27 -27.55
N PRO A 97 0.64 -13.21 -28.10
CA PRO A 97 0.45 -12.80 -29.48
C PRO A 97 0.91 -13.85 -30.51
N PHE A 98 1.53 -14.95 -30.05
CA PHE A 98 2.02 -16.07 -30.87
C PHE A 98 1.20 -17.35 -30.72
N LYS A 99 0.21 -17.41 -29.83
CA LYS A 99 -0.77 -18.52 -29.80
C LYS A 99 -1.96 -18.15 -30.68
N LYS A 100 -1.89 -18.57 -31.95
CA LYS A 100 -3.04 -18.72 -32.85
C LYS A 100 -3.81 -19.99 -32.52
#